data_AF-A0A6S7C3W5-F1
#
_entry.id   AF-A0A6S7C3W5-F1
#
_cell.length_a   1.000
_cell.length_b   1.000
_cell.length_c   1.000
_cell.angle_alpha   90.00
_cell.angle_beta   90.00
_cell.angle_gamma   90.00
#
_symmetry.space_group_name_H-M   'P 1'
#
loop_
_entity.id
_entity.type
_entity.pdbx_description
1 polymer ?
#
loop_
_entity_poly.entity_id
_entity_poly.type
_entity_poly.pdbx_seq_one_letter_code
_entity_poly.pdbx_strand_id
1 'polypeptide(L)'
;MGTALRSMKNPGTAYDDPVLGKDPQPATMSKYVNTTSDNGGVHINSGIPNRAFCLAALAIGGHAWEKAGRIWYETLNDSHIKPTTNFKSFARLTVSNADRLFGANGAESQAVSKAWHEVGVL
;
A
#
# COMPACT_ATOMS: atom_id res chain seq x y z
N MET A 1 3.13 -25.87 0.85
CA MET A 1 2.53 -25.34 2.09
C MET A 1 2.66 -23.83 2.09
N GLY A 2 1.56 -23.10 2.29
CA GLY A 2 1.56 -21.64 2.37
C GLY A 2 2.27 -21.11 3.61
N THR A 3 2.92 -19.95 3.48
CA THR A 3 3.68 -19.33 4.58
C THR A 3 2.81 -18.39 5.41
N ALA A 4 1.77 -17.80 4.80
CA ALA A 4 0.84 -16.86 5.42
C ALA A 4 -0.44 -16.72 4.56
N LEU A 5 -1.43 -15.96 5.03
CA LEU A 5 -2.62 -15.60 4.24
C LEU A 5 -2.28 -14.58 3.13
N ARG A 6 -1.38 -13.63 3.41
CA ARG A 6 -0.97 -12.56 2.49
C ARG A 6 0.49 -12.20 2.74
N SER A 7 1.14 -11.66 1.72
CA SER A 7 2.49 -11.09 1.80
C SER A 7 2.42 -9.62 1.44
N MET A 8 2.73 -8.73 2.40
CA MET A 8 2.77 -7.29 2.10
C MET A 8 3.94 -6.95 1.19
N LYS A 9 5.09 -7.62 1.35
CA LYS A 9 6.30 -7.37 0.56
C LYS A 9 6.16 -7.87 -0.88
N ASN A 10 5.59 -9.06 -1.04
CA ASN A 10 5.42 -9.75 -2.32
C ASN A 10 3.98 -10.27 -2.47
N PRO A 11 2.98 -9.43 -2.75
CA PRO A 11 1.60 -9.89 -2.98
C PRO A 11 1.52 -10.92 -4.10
N GLY A 12 0.68 -11.95 -3.94
CA GLY A 12 0.54 -13.04 -4.90
C GLY A 12 1.49 -14.23 -4.66
N THR A 13 2.26 -14.20 -3.57
CA THR A 13 3.25 -15.25 -3.23
C THR A 13 3.07 -15.84 -1.84
N ALA A 14 1.98 -15.51 -1.12
CA ALA A 14 1.81 -15.97 0.26
C ALA A 14 1.57 -17.49 0.37
N TYR A 15 0.89 -18.04 -0.64
CA TYR A 15 0.60 -19.46 -0.74
C TYR A 15 0.42 -19.91 -2.20
N ASP A 16 0.72 -21.19 -2.41
CA ASP A 16 0.43 -21.97 -3.62
C ASP A 16 0.18 -23.40 -3.12
N ASP A 17 -1.09 -23.78 -3.03
CA ASP A 17 -1.54 -24.98 -2.34
C ASP A 17 -2.64 -25.71 -3.14
N PRO A 18 -2.61 -27.05 -3.26
CA PRO A 18 -3.60 -27.79 -4.03
C PRO A 18 -5.05 -27.65 -3.56
N VAL A 19 -5.27 -27.33 -2.28
CA VAL A 19 -6.61 -27.18 -1.71
C VAL A 19 -7.06 -25.72 -1.72
N LEU A 20 -6.17 -24.80 -1.35
CA LEU A 20 -6.50 -23.37 -1.22
C LEU A 20 -6.34 -22.59 -2.53
N GLY A 21 -5.66 -23.16 -3.53
CA GLY A 21 -5.28 -22.47 -4.75
C GLY A 21 -4.03 -21.61 -4.56
N LYS A 22 -3.90 -20.57 -5.39
CA LYS A 22 -2.78 -19.63 -5.37
C LYS A 22 -3.23 -18.24 -4.92
N ASP A 23 -2.38 -17.56 -4.15
CA ASP A 23 -2.60 -16.16 -3.73
C ASP A 23 -2.90 -15.26 -4.96
N PRO A 24 -4.12 -14.68 -5.05
CA PRO A 24 -4.56 -13.93 -6.23
C PRO A 24 -4.15 -12.46 -6.20
N GLN A 25 -3.47 -11.98 -5.15
CA GLN A 25 -3.24 -10.54 -4.98
C GLN A 25 -2.25 -9.98 -6.01
N PRO A 26 -2.61 -8.93 -6.78
CA PRO A 26 -1.64 -8.23 -7.61
C PRO A 26 -0.71 -7.35 -6.77
N ALA A 27 0.55 -7.28 -7.20
CA ALA A 27 1.57 -6.43 -6.58
C ALA A 27 1.59 -4.99 -7.15
N THR A 28 0.97 -4.75 -8.30
CA THR A 28 1.00 -3.47 -9.03
C THR A 28 -0.34 -3.18 -9.73
N MET A 29 -0.62 -1.91 -10.00
CA MET A 29 -1.82 -1.46 -10.72
C MET A 29 -1.94 -2.00 -12.15
N SER A 30 -0.83 -2.36 -12.80
CA SER A 30 -0.87 -2.99 -14.13
C SER A 30 -1.57 -4.35 -14.13
N LYS A 31 -1.74 -4.96 -12.96
CA LYS A 31 -2.47 -6.22 -12.75
C LYS A 31 -3.72 -6.03 -11.89
N TYR A 32 -4.20 -4.79 -11.74
CA TYR A 32 -5.41 -4.49 -11.00
C TYR A 32 -6.58 -5.32 -11.56
N VAL A 33 -7.31 -6.00 -10.68
CA VAL A 33 -8.43 -6.86 -11.06
C VAL A 33 -9.70 -6.04 -11.01
N ASN A 34 -10.28 -5.75 -12.18
CA ASN A 34 -11.61 -5.16 -12.29
C ASN A 34 -12.68 -6.26 -12.21
N THR A 35 -13.46 -6.29 -11.15
CA THR A 35 -14.45 -7.34 -10.88
C THR A 35 -15.60 -6.80 -10.03
N THR A 36 -16.74 -7.48 -10.05
CA THR A 36 -17.88 -7.23 -9.14
C THR A 36 -17.89 -8.19 -7.94
N SER A 37 -17.11 -9.27 -8.00
CA SER A 37 -16.89 -10.16 -6.86
C SER A 37 -16.10 -9.46 -5.75
N ASP A 38 -16.13 -10.00 -4.52
CA ASP A 38 -15.32 -9.48 -3.41
C ASP A 38 -15.53 -7.96 -3.19
N ASN A 39 -16.79 -7.51 -3.31
CA ASN A 39 -17.20 -6.10 -3.21
C ASN A 39 -16.38 -5.14 -4.10
N GLY A 40 -15.99 -5.59 -5.29
CA GLY A 40 -15.09 -4.84 -6.17
C GLY A 40 -13.61 -5.24 -6.05
N GLY A 41 -13.32 -6.43 -5.52
CA GLY A 41 -11.97 -6.93 -5.32
C GLY A 41 -11.23 -6.28 -4.15
N VAL A 42 -11.91 -5.98 -3.04
CA VAL A 42 -11.29 -5.27 -1.89
C VAL A 42 -10.16 -6.08 -1.26
N HIS A 43 -10.32 -7.41 -1.11
CA HIS A 43 -9.27 -8.28 -0.61
C HIS A 43 -8.25 -8.58 -1.70
N ILE A 44 -8.69 -8.78 -2.95
CA ILE A 44 -7.79 -9.07 -4.08
C ILE A 44 -6.80 -7.91 -4.28
N ASN A 45 -7.30 -6.69 -4.49
CA ASN A 45 -6.48 -5.54 -4.87
C ASN A 45 -5.73 -4.89 -3.68
N SER A 46 -5.96 -5.34 -2.43
CA SER A 46 -5.26 -4.81 -1.24
C SER A 46 -3.75 -5.06 -1.24
N GLY A 47 -3.25 -5.99 -2.05
CA GLY A 47 -1.82 -6.21 -2.24
C GLY A 47 -1.06 -4.96 -2.71
N ILE A 48 -1.69 -4.15 -3.56
CA ILE A 48 -1.11 -2.93 -4.15
C ILE A 48 -0.76 -1.89 -3.06
N PRO A 49 -1.71 -1.42 -2.22
CA PRO A 49 -1.38 -0.49 -1.14
C PRO A 49 -0.52 -1.12 -0.03
N ASN A 50 -0.65 -2.43 0.22
CA ASN A 50 0.21 -3.13 1.18
C ASN A 50 1.69 -3.09 0.77
N ARG A 51 1.96 -3.32 -0.52
CA ARG A 51 3.31 -3.26 -1.09
C ARG A 51 3.86 -1.84 -1.04
N ALA A 52 3.04 -0.82 -1.33
CA ALA A 52 3.45 0.58 -1.19
C ALA A 52 3.87 0.91 0.26
N PHE A 53 3.08 0.52 1.26
CA PHE A 53 3.47 0.71 2.67
C PHE A 53 4.78 -0.01 3.00
N CYS A 54 4.92 -1.28 2.59
CA CYS A 54 6.11 -2.07 2.87
C CYS A 54 7.38 -1.44 2.26
N LEU A 55 7.31 -1.03 0.99
CA LEU A 55 8.43 -0.36 0.30
C LEU A 55 8.79 0.97 0.96
N ALA A 56 7.80 1.78 1.33
CA ALA A 56 8.03 3.04 2.03
C ALA A 56 8.70 2.82 3.40
N ALA A 57 8.19 1.88 4.20
CA ALA A 57 8.75 1.56 5.50
C ALA A 57 10.19 1.03 5.41
N LEU A 58 10.48 0.17 4.42
CA LEU A 58 11.84 -0.33 4.18
C LEU A 58 12.80 0.78 3.75
N ALA A 59 12.34 1.72 2.91
CA ALA A 59 13.17 2.82 2.43
C ALA A 59 13.44 3.89 3.51
N ILE A 60 12.45 4.16 4.37
CA ILE A 60 12.59 5.09 5.50
C ILE A 60 13.50 4.50 6.60
N GLY A 61 13.41 3.19 6.81
CA GLY A 61 14.20 2.49 7.83
C GLY A 61 13.72 2.76 9.26
N GLY A 62 14.48 2.22 10.22
CA GLY A 62 14.11 2.27 11.64
C GLY A 62 12.87 1.43 11.96
N HIS A 63 12.17 1.78 13.02
CA HIS A 63 10.93 1.11 13.37
C HIS A 63 9.77 1.64 12.52
N ALA A 64 9.12 0.74 11.78
CA ALA A 64 8.09 1.12 10.80
C ALA A 64 6.96 1.99 11.38
N TRP A 65 6.61 1.82 12.66
CA TRP A 65 5.55 2.58 13.32
C TRP A 65 5.92 4.05 13.61
N GLU A 66 7.20 4.39 13.72
CA GLU A 66 7.64 5.76 14.10
C GLU A 66 7.40 6.78 12.99
N LYS A 67 7.66 6.37 11.74
CA LYS A 67 7.58 7.25 10.57
C LYS A 67 6.54 6.79 9.56
N ALA A 68 6.75 5.65 8.90
CA ALA A 68 5.80 5.17 7.88
C ALA A 68 4.40 4.92 8.47
N GLY A 69 4.32 4.27 9.62
CA GLY A 69 3.06 4.03 10.34
C GLY A 69 2.39 5.34 10.75
N ARG A 70 3.15 6.32 11.26
CA ARG A 70 2.63 7.65 11.58
C ARG A 70 2.07 8.37 10.35
N ILE A 71 2.76 8.31 9.20
CA ILE A 71 2.26 8.91 7.94
C ILE A 71 0.92 8.30 7.54
N TRP A 72 0.80 6.97 7.55
CA TRP A 72 -0.45 6.28 7.22
C TRP A 72 -1.57 6.59 8.21
N TYR A 73 -1.25 6.64 9.51
CA TYR A 73 -2.22 6.94 10.56
C TYR A 73 -2.74 8.37 10.49
N GLU A 74 -1.86 9.34 10.28
CA GLU A 74 -2.25 10.74 10.09
C GLU A 74 -3.05 10.91 8.79
N THR A 75 -2.68 10.19 7.72
CA THR A 75 -3.45 10.20 6.47
C THR A 75 -4.86 9.65 6.66
N LEU A 76 -5.04 8.60 7.46
CA LEU A 76 -6.37 8.04 7.76
C LEU A 76 -7.28 9.05 8.49
N ASN A 77 -6.70 9.97 9.27
CA ASN A 77 -7.40 11.01 10.01
C ASN A 77 -7.46 12.36 9.25
N ASP A 78 -6.94 12.42 8.02
CA ASP A 78 -6.94 13.63 7.20
C ASP A 78 -8.37 13.97 6.77
N SER A 79 -8.77 15.25 6.89
CA SER A 79 -10.11 15.72 6.55
C SER A 79 -10.46 15.57 5.06
N HIS A 80 -9.46 15.35 4.20
CA HIS A 80 -9.66 15.07 2.78
C HIS A 80 -9.96 13.59 2.48
N ILE A 81 -9.82 12.68 3.46
CA ILE A 81 -10.29 11.30 3.32
C ILE A 81 -11.82 11.28 3.30
N LYS A 82 -12.35 10.69 2.24
CA LYS A 82 -13.77 10.42 2.02
C LYS A 82 -14.02 8.92 1.93
N PRO A 83 -15.25 8.43 2.17
CA PRO A 83 -15.62 7.03 1.94
C PRO A 83 -15.35 6.53 0.51
N THR A 84 -15.23 7.45 -0.46
CA THR A 84 -14.96 7.17 -1.88
C THR A 84 -13.50 7.41 -2.29
N THR A 85 -12.58 7.56 -1.33
CA THR A 85 -11.16 7.79 -1.61
C THR A 85 -10.56 6.61 -2.36
N ASN A 86 -10.02 6.86 -3.55
CA ASN A 86 -9.30 5.85 -4.34
C ASN A 86 -7.80 5.83 -4.00
N PHE A 87 -7.08 4.84 -4.54
CA PHE A 87 -5.64 4.67 -4.29
C PHE A 87 -4.82 5.91 -4.62
N LYS A 88 -5.11 6.58 -5.75
CA LYS A 88 -4.36 7.76 -6.19
C LYS A 88 -4.54 8.94 -5.23
N SER A 89 -5.77 9.17 -4.77
CA SER A 89 -6.06 10.22 -3.78
C SER A 89 -5.39 9.91 -2.44
N PHE A 90 -5.48 8.66 -1.96
CA PHE A 90 -4.82 8.25 -0.73
C PHE A 90 -3.30 8.39 -0.82
N ALA A 91 -2.70 7.95 -1.94
CA ALA A 91 -1.26 8.08 -2.20
C ALA A 91 -0.80 9.54 -2.10
N ARG A 92 -1.51 10.47 -2.76
CA ARG A 92 -1.19 11.91 -2.68
C ARG A 92 -1.28 12.45 -1.25
N LEU A 93 -2.29 12.03 -0.49
CA LEU A 93 -2.43 12.45 0.91
C LEU A 93 -1.31 11.89 1.79
N THR A 94 -0.83 10.67 1.55
CA THR A 94 0.34 10.14 2.28
C THR A 94 1.62 10.93 1.99
N VAL A 95 1.85 11.35 0.74
CA VAL A 95 3.01 12.20 0.38
C VAL A 95 2.89 13.57 1.07
N SER A 96 1.73 14.19 0.98
CA SER A 96 1.44 15.49 1.62
C SER A 96 1.59 15.44 3.15
N ASN A 97 1.12 14.37 3.80
CA ASN A 97 1.28 14.20 5.24
C ASN A 97 2.74 13.90 5.63
N ALA A 98 3.48 13.17 4.79
CA ALA A 98 4.92 13.00 4.99
C ALA A 98 5.66 14.33 4.95
N ASP A 99 5.37 15.19 3.97
CA ASP A 99 5.93 16.54 3.89
C ASP A 99 5.57 17.39 5.12
N ARG A 100 4.32 17.34 5.57
CA ARG A 100 3.85 18.06 6.76
C ARG A 100 4.55 17.62 8.04
N LEU A 101 4.78 16.31 8.21
CA LEU A 101 5.30 15.72 9.44
C LEU A 101 6.84 15.80 9.53
N PHE A 102 7.53 15.65 8.41
CA PHE A 102 9.00 15.47 8.37
C PHE A 102 9.74 16.52 7.54
N GLY A 103 9.02 17.49 6.97
CA GLY A 103 9.58 18.57 6.16
C GLY A 103 9.32 18.35 4.66
N ALA A 104 9.04 19.44 3.96
CA ALA A 104 8.71 19.42 2.54
C ALA A 104 9.89 18.88 1.69
N ASN A 105 9.57 17.96 0.77
CA ASN A 105 10.53 17.26 -0.07
C ASN A 105 11.61 16.49 0.72
N GLY A 106 11.32 16.10 1.96
CA GLY A 106 12.21 15.30 2.80
C GLY A 106 12.38 13.86 2.32
N ALA A 107 13.26 13.12 2.98
CA ALA A 107 13.55 11.73 2.64
C ALA A 107 12.29 10.83 2.75
N GLU A 108 11.44 11.10 3.75
CA GLU A 108 10.21 10.36 4.00
C GLU A 108 9.18 10.55 2.88
N SER A 109 8.92 11.78 2.45
CA SER A 109 7.95 12.03 1.37
C SER A 109 8.44 11.52 0.02
N GLN A 110 9.74 11.61 -0.25
CA GLN A 110 10.37 10.99 -1.42
C GLN A 110 10.24 9.46 -1.40
N ALA A 111 10.49 8.82 -0.24
CA ALA A 111 10.34 7.38 -0.08
C ALA A 111 8.90 6.91 -0.28
N VAL A 112 7.93 7.63 0.30
CA VAL A 112 6.49 7.35 0.13
C VAL A 112 6.08 7.54 -1.33
N SER A 113 6.49 8.64 -1.96
CA SER A 113 6.21 8.90 -3.37
C SER A 113 6.76 7.80 -4.26
N LYS A 114 8.04 7.42 -4.08
CA LYS A 114 8.69 6.35 -4.85
C LYS A 114 7.97 5.01 -4.67
N ALA A 115 7.56 4.67 -3.45
CA ALA A 115 6.84 3.43 -3.18
C ALA A 115 5.49 3.36 -3.92
N TRP A 116 4.75 4.47 -3.99
CA TRP A 116 3.50 4.52 -4.75
C TRP A 116 3.70 4.47 -6.27
N HIS A 117 4.77 5.07 -6.79
CA HIS A 117 5.14 4.92 -8.21
C HIS A 117 5.54 3.48 -8.54
N GLU A 118 6.25 2.79 -7.64
CA GLU A 118 6.69 1.41 -7.85
C GLU A 118 5.51 0.42 -7.94
N VAL A 119 4.39 0.72 -7.30
CA VAL A 119 3.15 -0.05 -7.44
C VAL A 119 2.23 0.50 -8.55
N GLY A 120 2.63 1.55 -9.26
CA GLY A 120 1.93 2.13 -10.41
C GLY A 120 0.69 2.96 -10.06
N VAL A 121 0.63 3.55 -8.86
CA VAL A 121 -0.53 4.35 -8.41
C VAL A 121 -0.36 5.85 -8.68
N LEU A 122 0.87 6.36 -8.55
CA LEU A 122 1.21 7.76 -8.89
C LEU A 122 1.75 7.87 -10.31
#